data_AF-W8YIF7-F1
#
_entry.id   AF-W8YIF7-F1
#
_cell.length_a   1.000
_cell.length_b   1.000
_cell.length_c   1.000
_cell.angle_alpha   90.00
_cell.angle_beta   90.00
_cell.angle_gamma   90.00
#
_symmetry.space_group_name_H-M   'P 1'
#
loop_
_entity.id
_entity.type
_entity.pdbx_description
1 polymer ?
#
loop_
_entity_poly.entity_id
_entity_poly.type
_entity_poly.pdbx_seq_one_letter_code
_entity_poly.pdbx_strand_id
1 'polypeptide(L)'
;MDIYLLIVTLLAITIVILGVSWWKWHAFISLTVASLFLAIMSGLNVTKIVTAYETGVGSVLGHLVGILALGTILGKMMSDSGAGMQVADFFIRFFGVKKLPWAMLFAGFVILLPLVISIRKTTKQNILLIALPVIAGLSIVHGLVPPHPGAMTAIGIYNANLGKVLLYSLIIALPTAIIAGPIFAKWVHKRVIPENEPELVRVTTVSTDLPSRKISFFIILLPVVLMILSVVAPYISLPKKID
;
A
#
# COMPACT_ATOMS: atom_id res chain seq x y z
N MET A 1 33.56 15.61 -3.62
CA MET A 1 32.44 15.84 -2.68
C MET A 1 31.33 14.82 -2.92
N ASP A 2 31.00 14.53 -4.18
CA ASP A 2 29.90 13.64 -4.54
C ASP A 2 30.14 12.16 -4.19
N ILE A 3 31.35 11.64 -4.40
CA ILE A 3 31.67 10.24 -4.07
C ILE A 3 31.52 9.95 -2.57
N TYR A 4 31.91 10.91 -1.72
CA TYR A 4 31.82 10.79 -0.27
C TYR A 4 30.36 10.73 0.18
N LEU A 5 29.53 11.66 -0.30
CA LEU A 5 28.09 11.67 0.01
C LEU A 5 27.38 10.41 -0.50
N LEU A 6 27.76 9.91 -1.68
CA LEU A 6 27.24 8.65 -2.22
C LEU A 6 27.61 7.45 -1.34
N ILE A 7 28.86 7.37 -0.88
CA ILE A 7 29.31 6.30 0.03
C ILE A 7 28.56 6.37 1.37
N VAL A 8 28.44 7.56 1.97
CA VAL A 8 27.71 7.75 3.22
C VAL A 8 26.24 7.37 3.05
N THR A 9 25.63 7.73 1.92
CA THR A 9 24.24 7.35 1.60
C THR A 9 24.09 5.83 1.45
N LEU A 10 25.03 5.17 0.77
CA LEU A 10 25.03 3.71 0.62
C LEU A 10 25.15 3.02 1.99
N LEU A 11 26.01 3.54 2.87
CA LEU A 11 26.16 3.06 4.25
C LEU A 11 24.86 3.26 5.05
N ALA A 12 24.19 4.41 4.93
CA ALA A 12 22.91 4.66 5.58
C ALA A 12 21.84 3.66 5.13
N ILE A 13 21.74 3.37 3.83
CA ILE A 13 20.83 2.34 3.29
C ILE A 13 21.18 0.97 3.87
N THR A 14 22.48 0.63 3.94
CA THR A 14 22.94 -0.63 4.52
C THR A 14 22.56 -0.76 5.99
N ILE A 15 22.66 0.33 6.77
CA ILE A 15 22.22 0.37 8.17
C ILE A 15 20.73 0.06 8.28
N VAL A 16 19.87 0.66 7.44
CA VAL A 16 18.43 0.36 7.44
C VAL A 16 18.18 -1.11 7.15
N ILE A 17 18.81 -1.65 6.09
CA ILE A 17 18.60 -3.04 5.66
C ILE A 17 19.05 -4.03 6.74
N LEU A 18 20.23 -3.83 7.33
CA LEU A 18 20.75 -4.69 8.40
C LEU A 18 19.93 -4.55 9.69
N GLY A 19 19.53 -3.33 10.04
CA GLY A 19 18.68 -3.05 11.19
C GLY A 19 17.35 -3.81 11.12
N VAL A 20 16.66 -3.74 9.99
CA VAL A 20 15.38 -4.41 9.80
C VAL A 20 15.54 -5.92 9.59
N SER A 21 16.48 -6.35 8.76
CA SER A 21 16.56 -7.75 8.32
C SER A 21 17.30 -8.66 9.29
N TRP A 22 18.36 -8.16 9.93
CA TRP A 22 19.24 -8.96 10.78
C TRP A 22 19.00 -8.71 12.26
N TRP A 23 19.00 -7.44 12.68
CA TRP A 23 18.73 -7.08 14.07
C TRP A 23 17.24 -7.05 14.41
N LYS A 24 16.36 -7.20 13.43
CA LYS A 24 14.91 -7.21 13.59
C LYS A 24 14.39 -5.98 14.34
N TRP A 25 15.07 -4.84 14.18
CA TRP A 25 14.61 -3.57 14.72
C TRP A 25 13.35 -3.12 13.99
N HIS A 26 12.45 -2.44 14.72
CA HIS A 26 11.33 -1.78 14.07
C HIS A 26 11.83 -0.81 12.99
N ALA A 27 11.12 -0.76 11.86
CA ALA A 27 11.49 0.08 10.72
C ALA A 27 11.70 1.55 11.12
N PHE A 28 10.86 2.07 12.02
CA PHE A 28 10.99 3.41 12.58
C PHE A 28 12.37 3.64 13.23
N ILE A 29 12.78 2.75 14.13
CA ILE A 29 14.08 2.84 14.84
C ILE A 29 15.24 2.77 13.83
N SER A 30 15.17 1.84 12.89
CA SER A 30 16.21 1.66 11.87
C SER A 30 16.36 2.91 10.98
N LEU A 31 15.24 3.52 10.57
CA LEU A 31 15.23 4.76 9.79
C LEU A 31 15.74 5.95 10.60
N THR A 32 15.36 6.08 11.88
CA THR A 32 15.87 7.13 12.75
C THR A 32 17.40 7.04 12.89
N VAL A 33 17.94 5.86 13.20
CA VAL A 33 19.39 5.66 13.33
C VAL A 33 20.12 5.95 12.02
N ALA A 34 19.63 5.44 10.89
CA ALA A 34 20.24 5.68 9.59
C ALA A 34 20.18 7.16 9.17
N SER A 35 19.06 7.85 9.44
CA SER A 35 18.91 9.28 9.13
C SER A 35 19.81 10.17 9.98
N LEU A 36 19.99 9.85 11.27
CA LEU A 36 20.93 10.54 12.15
C LEU A 36 22.38 10.29 11.71
N PHE A 37 22.73 9.05 11.39
CA PHE A 37 24.03 8.70 10.83
C PHE A 37 24.34 9.52 9.56
N LEU A 38 23.40 9.53 8.61
CA LEU A 38 23.53 10.29 7.37
C LEU A 38 23.70 11.79 7.64
N ALA A 39 22.91 12.36 8.56
CA ALA A 39 22.97 13.79 8.88
C ALA A 39 24.32 14.20 9.49
N ILE A 40 24.84 13.40 10.44
CA ILE A 40 26.14 13.64 11.09
C ILE A 40 27.28 13.49 10.08
N MET A 41 27.29 12.41 9.31
CA MET A 41 28.36 12.11 8.36
C MET A 41 28.36 13.06 7.15
N SER A 42 27.21 13.66 6.81
CA SER A 42 27.11 14.70 5.78
C SER A 42 27.59 16.08 6.27
N GLY A 43 27.96 16.23 7.55
CA GLY A 43 28.50 17.47 8.09
C GLY A 43 27.45 18.56 8.37
N LEU A 44 26.19 18.18 8.57
CA LEU A 44 25.15 19.13 8.98
C LEU A 44 25.45 19.67 10.39
N ASN A 45 25.22 20.97 10.59
CA ASN A 45 25.31 21.57 11.93
C ASN A 45 24.31 20.88 12.86
N VAL A 46 24.75 20.51 14.07
CA VAL A 46 23.97 19.79 15.09
C VAL A 46 22.61 20.45 15.35
N THR A 47 22.52 21.78 15.34
CA THR A 47 21.25 22.49 15.52
C THR A 47 20.28 22.31 14.34
N LYS A 48 20.80 22.12 13.12
CA LYS A 48 20.00 21.86 11.92
C LYS A 48 19.55 20.40 11.81
N ILE A 49 20.24 19.46 12.46
CA ILE A 49 19.90 18.03 12.41
C ILE A 49 18.50 17.80 13.01
N VAL A 50 18.22 18.39 14.17
CA VAL A 50 16.93 18.25 14.85
C VAL A 50 15.81 18.83 13.98
N THR A 51 15.97 20.06 13.50
CA THR A 51 14.96 20.71 12.64
C THR A 51 14.73 19.96 11.33
N ALA A 52 15.79 19.44 10.71
CA ALA A 52 15.67 18.63 9.48
C ALA A 52 14.92 17.32 9.73
N TYR A 53 15.20 16.66 10.86
CA TYR A 53 14.48 15.45 11.27
C TYR A 53 13.00 15.73 11.53
N GLU A 54 12.69 16.76 12.33
CA GLU A 54 11.31 17.19 12.64
C GLU A 54 10.53 17.56 11.38
N THR A 55 11.16 18.30 10.46
CA THR A 55 10.54 18.70 9.19
C THR A 55 10.28 17.49 8.30
N GLY A 56 11.26 16.57 8.18
CA GLY A 56 11.13 15.36 7.38
C GLY A 56 10.01 14.46 7.91
N VAL A 57 10.07 14.08 9.19
CA VAL A 57 9.05 13.25 9.84
C VAL A 57 7.69 13.95 9.85
N GLY A 58 7.66 15.24 10.16
CA GLY A 58 6.45 16.06 10.23
C GLY A 58 5.73 16.17 8.88
N SER A 59 6.46 16.31 7.78
CA SER A 59 5.87 16.35 6.43
C SER A 59 5.20 15.02 6.05
N VAL A 60 5.85 13.89 6.37
CA VAL A 60 5.34 12.55 6.11
C VAL A 60 4.12 12.25 6.99
N LEU A 61 4.21 12.51 8.29
CA LEU A 61 3.10 12.33 9.23
C LEU A 61 1.95 13.29 8.90
N GLY A 62 2.21 14.55 8.55
CA GLY A 62 1.17 15.51 8.20
C GLY A 62 0.31 15.04 7.02
N HIS A 63 0.92 14.44 6.01
CA HIS A 63 0.19 13.86 4.88
C HIS A 63 -0.51 12.54 5.23
N LEU A 64 0.13 11.66 6.01
CA LEU A 64 -0.36 10.30 6.22
C LEU A 64 -1.27 10.13 7.44
N VAL A 65 -1.11 10.91 8.51
CA VAL A 65 -1.79 10.67 9.80
C VAL A 65 -3.30 10.71 9.66
N GLY A 66 -3.86 11.69 8.94
CA GLY A 66 -5.32 11.77 8.73
C GLY A 66 -5.86 10.56 7.95
N ILE A 67 -5.17 10.19 6.87
CA ILE A 67 -5.54 9.04 6.02
C ILE A 67 -5.41 7.73 6.81
N LEU A 68 -4.36 7.57 7.61
CA LEU A 68 -4.14 6.41 8.46
C LEU A 68 -5.19 6.31 9.55
N ALA A 69 -5.46 7.39 10.29
CA ALA A 69 -6.45 7.40 11.37
C ALA A 69 -7.87 7.09 10.87
N LEU A 70 -8.30 7.79 9.81
CA LEU A 70 -9.61 7.54 9.19
C LEU A 70 -9.65 6.15 8.53
N GLY A 71 -8.56 5.74 7.89
CA GLY A 71 -8.43 4.43 7.26
C GLY A 71 -8.48 3.26 8.25
N THR A 72 -7.87 3.40 9.43
CA THR A 72 -7.94 2.38 10.48
C THR A 72 -9.33 2.29 11.09
N ILE A 73 -9.99 3.44 11.31
CA ILE A 73 -11.39 3.48 11.79
C ILE A 73 -12.32 2.81 10.77
N LEU A 74 -12.23 3.21 9.49
CA LEU A 74 -13.02 2.63 8.40
C LEU A 74 -12.75 1.13 8.23
N GLY A 75 -11.47 0.73 8.26
CA GLY A 75 -11.06 -0.67 8.16
C GLY A 75 -11.59 -1.52 9.32
N LYS A 76 -11.58 -1.00 10.55
CA LYS A 76 -12.15 -1.67 11.72
C LYS A 76 -13.68 -1.79 11.63
N MET A 77 -14.37 -0.72 11.23
CA MET A 77 -15.82 -0.76 11.00
C MET A 77 -16.20 -1.77 9.90
N MET A 78 -15.43 -1.83 8.82
CA MET A 78 -15.66 -2.81 7.74
C MET A 78 -15.44 -4.25 8.20
N SER A 79 -14.41 -4.47 9.01
CA SER A 79 -14.10 -5.76 9.63
C SER A 79 -15.27 -6.20 10.51
N ASP A 80 -15.73 -5.32 11.40
CA ASP A 80 -16.74 -5.66 12.40
C ASP A 80 -18.15 -5.80 11.79
N SER A 81 -18.50 -4.98 10.79
CA SER A 81 -19.79 -5.04 10.07
C SER A 81 -19.92 -6.20 9.08
N GLY A 82 -18.83 -6.88 8.74
CA GLY A 82 -18.85 -7.91 7.70
C GLY A 82 -19.03 -7.38 6.27
N ALA A 83 -18.91 -6.07 6.03
CA ALA A 83 -18.96 -5.47 4.69
C ALA A 83 -17.93 -6.10 3.73
N GLY A 84 -16.77 -6.50 4.25
CA GLY A 84 -15.76 -7.24 3.48
C GLY A 84 -16.25 -8.59 2.94
N MET A 85 -17.16 -9.27 3.66
CA MET A 85 -17.76 -10.54 3.23
C MET A 85 -18.77 -10.36 2.09
N GLN A 86 -19.54 -9.27 2.09
CA GLN A 86 -20.46 -8.93 0.98
C GLN A 86 -19.70 -8.69 -0.33
N VAL A 87 -18.58 -7.97 -0.26
CA VAL A 87 -17.75 -7.71 -1.44
C VAL A 87 -17.01 -8.97 -1.87
N ALA A 88 -16.51 -9.76 -0.93
CA ALA A 88 -15.95 -11.09 -1.20
C ALA A 88 -16.92 -11.99 -1.99
N ASP A 89 -18.15 -12.14 -1.52
CA ASP A 89 -19.19 -12.93 -2.18
C ASP A 89 -19.50 -12.41 -3.59
N PHE A 90 -19.57 -11.09 -3.77
CA PHE A 90 -19.74 -10.49 -5.10
C PHE A 90 -18.60 -10.89 -6.06
N PHE A 91 -17.34 -10.75 -5.65
CA PHE A 91 -16.20 -11.09 -6.50
C PHE A 91 -16.20 -12.58 -6.87
N ILE A 92 -16.56 -13.47 -5.93
CA ILE A 92 -16.66 -14.91 -6.18
C ILE A 92 -17.77 -15.21 -7.20
N ARG A 93 -18.95 -14.60 -7.04
CA ARG A 93 -20.08 -14.79 -7.96
C ARG A 93 -19.81 -14.23 -9.35
N PHE A 94 -19.14 -13.08 -9.44
CA PHE A 94 -18.90 -12.40 -10.70
C PHE A 94 -17.76 -13.03 -11.51
N PHE A 95 -16.61 -13.30 -10.88
CA PHE A 95 -15.45 -13.87 -11.57
C PHE A 95 -15.45 -15.40 -11.59
N GLY A 96 -16.14 -16.04 -10.64
CA GLY A 96 -16.12 -17.47 -10.42
C GLY A 96 -14.86 -17.94 -9.68
N VAL A 97 -14.98 -19.05 -8.95
CA VAL A 97 -13.92 -19.64 -8.14
C VAL A 97 -12.66 -20.00 -8.96
N LYS A 98 -12.81 -20.34 -10.25
CA LYS A 98 -11.68 -20.69 -11.13
C LYS A 98 -10.80 -19.49 -11.51
N LYS A 99 -11.33 -18.26 -11.48
CA LYS A 99 -10.60 -17.02 -11.81
C LYS A 99 -10.25 -16.21 -10.56
N LEU A 100 -10.34 -16.82 -9.38
CA LEU A 100 -10.06 -16.15 -8.11
C LEU A 100 -8.69 -15.43 -8.09
N PRO A 101 -7.57 -16.00 -8.59
CA PRO A 101 -6.29 -15.29 -8.60
C PRO A 101 -6.30 -13.99 -9.41
N TRP A 102 -7.10 -13.92 -10.47
CA TRP A 102 -7.24 -12.72 -11.30
C TRP A 102 -8.13 -11.67 -10.63
N ALA A 103 -9.23 -12.11 -10.03
CA ALA A 103 -10.09 -11.25 -9.22
C ALA A 103 -9.29 -10.60 -8.08
N MET A 104 -8.36 -11.36 -7.49
CA MET A 104 -7.51 -10.94 -6.39
C MET A 104 -6.45 -9.93 -6.78
N LEU A 105 -5.87 -10.06 -7.97
CA LEU A 105 -4.97 -9.04 -8.50
C LEU A 105 -5.68 -7.69 -8.64
N PHE A 106 -6.90 -7.71 -9.17
CA PHE A 106 -7.71 -6.50 -9.34
C PHE A 106 -8.15 -5.92 -7.99
N ALA A 107 -8.51 -6.78 -7.04
CA ALA A 107 -8.81 -6.37 -5.68
C ALA A 107 -7.58 -5.74 -5.00
N GLY A 108 -6.37 -6.27 -5.18
CA GLY A 108 -5.14 -5.73 -4.61
C GLY A 108 -4.76 -4.34 -5.16
N PHE A 109 -5.23 -3.98 -6.35
CA PHE A 109 -5.09 -2.63 -6.91
C PHE A 109 -6.01 -1.60 -6.23
N VAL A 110 -7.14 -2.03 -5.66
CA VAL A 110 -8.24 -1.15 -5.23
C VAL A 110 -8.54 -1.24 -3.73
N ILE A 111 -8.27 -2.38 -3.07
CA ILE A 111 -8.87 -2.75 -1.78
C ILE A 111 -7.83 -3.26 -0.78
N LEU A 112 -8.06 -2.96 0.50
CA LEU A 112 -7.25 -3.33 1.67
C LEU A 112 -7.27 -4.84 2.02
N LEU A 113 -6.31 -5.20 2.90
CA LEU A 113 -6.14 -6.46 3.66
C LEU A 113 -7.44 -7.15 4.18
N PRO A 114 -8.49 -6.45 4.68
CA PRO A 114 -9.69 -7.10 5.22
C PRO A 114 -10.44 -7.99 4.23
N LEU A 115 -10.36 -7.69 2.93
CA LEU A 115 -11.02 -8.47 1.88
C LEU A 115 -10.36 -9.84 1.70
N VAL A 116 -9.04 -9.92 1.84
CA VAL A 116 -8.25 -11.17 1.73
C VAL A 116 -8.72 -12.17 2.78
N ILE A 117 -8.85 -11.70 4.02
CA ILE A 117 -9.30 -12.51 5.17
C ILE A 117 -10.73 -12.99 4.94
N SER A 118 -11.61 -12.10 4.46
CA SER A 118 -13.02 -12.41 4.18
C SER A 118 -13.16 -13.45 3.04
N ILE A 119 -12.46 -13.29 1.92
CA ILE A 119 -12.60 -14.19 0.77
C ILE A 119 -12.04 -15.58 1.07
N ARG A 120 -10.94 -15.68 1.83
CA ARG A 120 -10.40 -16.98 2.23
C ARG A 120 -11.43 -17.78 3.05
N LYS A 121 -12.11 -17.15 3.99
CA LYS A 121 -13.16 -17.79 4.79
C LYS A 121 -14.30 -18.31 3.92
N THR A 122 -14.70 -17.58 2.89
CA THR A 122 -15.81 -17.95 2.00
C THR A 122 -15.42 -19.02 0.97
N THR A 123 -14.22 -18.96 0.40
CA THR A 123 -13.82 -19.80 -0.75
C THR A 123 -13.15 -21.11 -0.37
N LYS A 124 -12.61 -21.24 0.86
CA LYS A 124 -11.80 -22.39 1.32
C LYS A 124 -10.65 -22.78 0.37
N GLN A 125 -10.23 -21.87 -0.52
CA GLN A 125 -9.14 -22.11 -1.45
C GLN A 125 -7.78 -21.91 -0.77
N ASN A 126 -6.73 -22.47 -1.39
CA ASN A 126 -5.36 -22.28 -0.95
C ASN A 126 -5.07 -20.77 -0.82
N ILE A 127 -4.62 -20.34 0.37
CA ILE A 127 -4.35 -18.93 0.69
C ILE A 127 -3.36 -18.30 -0.29
N LEU A 128 -2.44 -19.07 -0.87
CA LEU A 128 -1.45 -18.57 -1.83
C LEU A 128 -2.11 -18.07 -3.13
N LEU A 129 -3.22 -18.67 -3.56
CA LEU A 129 -3.99 -18.24 -4.74
C LEU A 129 -4.71 -16.91 -4.51
N ILE A 130 -4.82 -16.48 -3.26
CA ILE A 130 -5.53 -15.27 -2.83
C ILE A 130 -4.51 -14.19 -2.43
N ALA A 131 -3.60 -14.50 -1.52
CA ALA A 131 -2.68 -13.56 -0.92
C ALA A 131 -1.58 -13.10 -1.90
N LEU A 132 -0.99 -13.99 -2.70
CA LEU A 132 0.10 -13.62 -3.60
C LEU A 132 -0.34 -12.59 -4.66
N PRO A 133 -1.48 -12.76 -5.38
CA PRO A 133 -1.94 -11.75 -6.31
C PRO A 133 -2.28 -10.41 -5.65
N VAL A 134 -2.85 -10.42 -4.44
CA VAL A 134 -3.16 -9.19 -3.71
C VAL A 134 -1.89 -8.46 -3.29
N ILE A 135 -0.93 -9.16 -2.69
CA ILE A 135 0.35 -8.59 -2.26
C ILE A 135 1.15 -8.08 -3.47
N ALA A 136 1.15 -8.81 -4.58
CA ALA A 136 1.79 -8.36 -5.82
C ALA A 136 1.17 -7.05 -6.34
N GLY A 137 -0.16 -6.98 -6.42
CA GLY A 137 -0.87 -5.76 -6.83
C GLY A 137 -0.57 -4.58 -5.91
N LEU A 138 -0.70 -4.79 -4.59
CA LEU A 138 -0.42 -3.78 -3.58
C LEU A 138 1.03 -3.28 -3.65
N SER A 139 2.00 -4.20 -3.74
CA SER A 139 3.42 -3.88 -3.74
C SER A 139 3.82 -3.07 -4.97
N ILE A 140 3.28 -3.39 -6.15
CA ILE A 140 3.60 -2.70 -7.40
C ILE A 140 2.99 -1.30 -7.40
N VAL A 141 1.71 -1.16 -6.99
CA VAL A 141 1.07 0.15 -6.90
C VAL A 141 1.78 1.02 -5.87
N HIS A 142 2.13 0.45 -4.71
CA HIS A 142 2.81 1.18 -3.64
C HIS A 142 4.21 1.66 -4.05
N GLY A 143 5.00 0.82 -4.72
CA GLY A 143 6.39 1.15 -5.05
C GLY A 143 6.57 1.92 -6.36
N LEU A 144 5.68 1.74 -7.33
CA LEU A 144 5.97 2.09 -8.73
C LEU A 144 5.00 3.14 -9.29
N VAL A 145 3.77 3.22 -8.78
CA VAL A 145 2.71 4.06 -9.38
C VAL A 145 2.48 5.33 -8.54
N PRO A 146 2.58 6.53 -9.13
CA PRO A 146 2.15 7.78 -8.48
C PRO A 146 0.67 7.71 -8.10
N PRO A 147 0.22 8.26 -6.94
CA PRO A 147 0.82 9.38 -6.20
C PRO A 147 1.58 8.99 -4.92
N HIS A 148 2.13 7.76 -4.80
CA HIS A 148 2.82 7.35 -3.56
C HIS A 148 3.97 8.33 -3.19
N PRO A 149 4.12 8.77 -1.91
CA PRO A 149 5.08 9.79 -1.53
C PRO A 149 6.51 9.51 -2.01
N GLY A 150 7.01 8.28 -1.90
CA GLY A 150 8.35 7.95 -2.39
C GLY A 150 8.52 8.17 -3.90
N ALA A 151 7.53 7.78 -4.70
CA ALA A 151 7.52 8.01 -6.14
C ALA A 151 7.36 9.50 -6.47
N MET A 152 6.47 10.20 -5.76
CA MET A 152 6.25 11.65 -5.94
C MET A 152 7.47 12.49 -5.58
N THR A 153 8.20 12.13 -4.52
CA THR A 153 9.44 12.79 -4.13
C THR A 153 10.48 12.66 -5.23
N ALA A 154 10.66 11.47 -5.82
CA ALA A 154 11.58 11.29 -6.94
C ALA A 154 11.17 12.13 -8.16
N ILE A 155 9.88 12.14 -8.51
CA ILE A 155 9.35 12.97 -9.60
C ILE A 155 9.64 14.46 -9.36
N GLY A 156 9.43 14.93 -8.14
CA GLY A 156 9.71 16.31 -7.74
C GLY A 156 11.19 16.66 -7.81
N ILE A 157 12.08 15.80 -7.30
CA ILE A 157 13.54 16.02 -7.33
C ILE A 157 14.06 16.09 -8.77
N TYR A 158 13.63 15.17 -9.62
CA TYR A 158 14.09 15.12 -11.02
C TYR A 158 13.30 16.04 -11.97
N ASN A 159 12.34 16.81 -11.46
CA ASN A 159 11.42 17.63 -12.26
C ASN A 159 10.77 16.85 -13.42
N ALA A 160 10.44 15.57 -13.17
CA ALA A 160 9.92 14.69 -14.19
C ALA A 160 8.43 14.99 -14.48
N ASN A 161 8.00 14.74 -15.72
CA ASN A 161 6.59 14.88 -16.08
C ASN A 161 5.76 13.75 -15.46
N LEU A 162 4.85 14.10 -14.54
CA LEU A 162 3.99 13.15 -13.83
C LEU A 162 3.20 12.24 -14.78
N GLY A 163 2.65 12.78 -15.87
CA GLY A 163 1.87 12.01 -16.84
C GLY A 163 2.71 10.94 -17.56
N LYS A 164 3.95 11.27 -17.95
CA LYS A 164 4.87 10.30 -18.58
C LYS A 164 5.30 9.21 -17.59
N VAL A 165 5.64 9.59 -16.36
CA VAL A 165 6.04 8.63 -15.32
C VAL A 165 4.88 7.71 -14.97
N LEU A 166 3.66 8.25 -14.85
CA LEU A 166 2.45 7.46 -14.65
C LEU A 166 2.24 6.46 -15.80
N LEU A 167 2.36 6.90 -17.05
CA LEU A 167 2.19 6.03 -18.22
C LEU A 167 3.21 4.88 -18.23
N TYR A 168 4.50 5.19 -18.06
CA TYR A 168 5.54 4.16 -18.00
C TYR A 168 5.37 3.24 -16.80
N SER A 169 4.97 3.79 -15.65
CA SER A 169 4.70 3.00 -14.45
C SER A 169 3.61 1.97 -14.71
N LEU A 170 2.52 2.34 -15.39
CA LEU A 170 1.42 1.43 -15.68
C LEU A 170 1.81 0.34 -16.69
N ILE A 171 2.58 0.71 -17.72
CA ILE A 171 3.09 -0.22 -18.74
C ILE A 171 3.99 -1.28 -18.09
N ILE A 172 4.78 -0.93 -17.09
CA ILE A 172 5.66 -1.87 -16.38
C ILE A 172 4.91 -2.61 -15.26
N ALA A 173 3.99 -1.92 -14.58
CA ALA A 173 3.23 -2.46 -13.46
C ALA A 173 2.31 -3.60 -13.90
N LEU A 174 1.58 -3.45 -15.01
CA LEU A 174 0.59 -4.45 -15.43
C LEU A 174 1.23 -5.83 -15.72
N PRO A 175 2.28 -5.93 -16.57
CA PRO A 175 2.95 -7.20 -16.84
C PRO A 175 3.57 -7.79 -15.57
N THR A 176 4.24 -6.95 -14.77
CA THR A 176 4.87 -7.39 -13.52
C THR A 176 3.82 -7.94 -12.54
N ALA A 177 2.66 -7.28 -12.43
CA ALA A 177 1.57 -7.69 -11.55
C ALA A 177 0.95 -9.02 -12.00
N ILE A 178 0.79 -9.21 -13.31
CA ILE A 178 0.27 -10.46 -13.87
C ILE A 178 1.24 -11.63 -13.63
N ILE A 179 2.54 -11.40 -13.85
CA ILE A 179 3.58 -12.42 -13.69
C ILE A 179 3.77 -12.76 -12.21
N ALA A 180 4.01 -11.78 -11.35
CA ALA A 180 4.27 -11.96 -9.93
C ALA A 180 3.03 -12.34 -9.12
N GLY A 181 1.84 -11.99 -9.60
CA GLY A 181 0.57 -12.28 -8.94
C GLY A 181 -0.03 -13.61 -9.38
N PRO A 182 -1.03 -13.63 -10.27
CA PRO A 182 -1.81 -14.82 -10.60
C PRO A 182 -1.01 -15.94 -11.27
N ILE A 183 -0.02 -15.62 -12.12
CA ILE A 183 0.80 -16.64 -12.78
C ILE A 183 1.70 -17.34 -11.75
N PHE A 184 2.45 -16.58 -10.97
CA PHE A 184 3.29 -17.12 -9.92
C PHE A 184 2.48 -17.87 -8.86
N ALA A 185 1.33 -17.33 -8.43
CA ALA A 185 0.44 -18.01 -7.49
C ALA A 185 -0.04 -19.38 -8.01
N LYS A 186 -0.40 -19.47 -9.30
CA LYS A 186 -0.76 -20.74 -9.94
C LYS A 186 0.41 -21.73 -10.03
N TRP A 187 1.65 -21.25 -10.06
CA TRP A 187 2.82 -22.11 -10.06
C TRP A 187 3.19 -22.60 -8.64
N VAL A 188 3.18 -21.70 -7.65
CA VAL A 188 3.59 -22.00 -6.27
C VAL A 188 2.57 -22.82 -5.50
N HIS A 189 1.26 -22.60 -5.69
CA HIS A 189 0.23 -23.31 -4.89
C HIS A 189 0.25 -24.85 -5.05
N LYS A 190 0.91 -25.37 -6.09
CA LYS A 190 1.11 -26.82 -6.30
C LYS A 190 2.36 -27.37 -5.61
N ARG A 191 3.29 -26.49 -5.21
CA ARG A 191 4.62 -26.84 -4.69
C ARG A 191 4.78 -26.55 -3.20
N VAL A 192 4.02 -25.59 -2.69
CA VAL A 192 4.09 -25.15 -1.30
C VAL A 192 2.73 -25.34 -0.66
N ILE A 193 2.69 -26.18 0.36
CA ILE A 193 1.54 -26.32 1.26
C ILE A 193 1.86 -25.43 2.46
N PRO A 194 1.04 -24.41 2.76
CA PRO A 194 1.25 -23.57 3.93
C PRO A 194 1.11 -24.42 5.21
N GLU A 195 2.21 -24.60 5.95
CA GLU A 195 2.21 -25.15 7.30
C GLU A 195 2.16 -24.01 8.31
N ASN A 196 1.45 -24.21 9.43
CA ASN A 196 1.20 -23.17 10.45
C ASN A 196 0.60 -21.89 9.85
N GLU A 197 -0.56 -22.03 9.19
CA GLU A 197 -1.33 -20.87 8.82
C GLU A 197 -1.52 -20.00 10.05
N PRO A 198 -1.08 -18.72 10.03
CA PRO A 198 -1.42 -17.80 11.10
C PRO A 198 -2.94 -17.90 11.27
N GLU A 199 -3.44 -17.93 12.51
CA GLU A 199 -4.83 -17.56 12.74
C GLU A 199 -4.96 -16.12 12.23
N LEU A 200 -5.26 -15.97 10.93
CA LEU A 200 -5.56 -14.69 10.30
C LEU A 200 -6.59 -14.09 11.21
N VAL A 201 -6.24 -12.96 11.85
CA VAL A 201 -7.02 -12.23 12.85
C VAL A 201 -8.46 -12.66 12.70
N ARG A 202 -8.88 -13.61 13.56
CA ARG A 202 -10.24 -14.13 13.50
C ARG A 202 -11.10 -12.95 13.91
N VAL A 203 -11.56 -12.20 12.92
CA VAL A 203 -12.70 -11.32 13.08
C VAL A 203 -13.85 -12.29 13.35
N THR A 204 -14.08 -12.54 14.63
CA THR A 204 -15.03 -13.50 15.20
C THR A 204 -16.46 -12.98 15.11
N THR A 205 -16.64 -11.72 14.68
CA THR A 205 -17.96 -11.14 14.46
C THR A 205 -18.48 -11.56 13.09
N VAL A 206 -19.10 -12.74 13.03
CA VAL A 206 -20.12 -13.00 12.03
C VAL A 206 -21.29 -12.09 12.40
N SER A 207 -21.30 -10.87 11.88
CA SER A 207 -22.49 -10.01 11.99
C SER A 207 -23.66 -10.78 11.40
N THR A 208 -24.71 -10.99 12.18
CA THR A 208 -25.97 -11.59 11.73
C THR A 208 -26.66 -10.70 10.70
N ASP A 209 -26.40 -9.39 10.75
CA ASP A 209 -26.91 -8.39 9.81
C ASP A 209 -25.79 -7.86 8.92
N LEU A 210 -25.71 -8.41 7.71
CA LEU A 210 -24.74 -7.97 6.71
C LEU A 210 -25.25 -6.69 6.02
N PRO A 211 -24.43 -5.61 5.95
CA PRO A 211 -24.83 -4.37 5.26
C PRO A 211 -25.04 -4.65 3.78
N SER A 212 -26.00 -3.99 3.13
CA SER A 212 -26.31 -4.26 1.71
C SER A 212 -25.06 -4.17 0.80
N ARG A 213 -25.04 -4.93 -0.30
CA ARG A 213 -23.92 -4.91 -1.27
C ARG A 213 -23.57 -3.49 -1.71
N LYS A 214 -24.58 -2.67 -2.01
CA LYS A 214 -24.37 -1.29 -2.48
C LYS A 214 -23.62 -0.44 -1.45
N ILE A 215 -24.02 -0.51 -0.17
CA ILE A 215 -23.38 0.22 0.93
C ILE A 215 -21.96 -0.33 1.16
N SER A 216 -21.80 -1.65 1.12
CA SER A 216 -20.48 -2.29 1.28
C SER A 216 -19.50 -1.83 0.19
N PHE A 217 -19.91 -1.83 -1.08
CA PHE A 217 -19.09 -1.30 -2.18
C PHE A 217 -18.82 0.18 -2.04
N PHE A 218 -19.83 0.98 -1.68
CA PHE A 218 -19.67 2.41 -1.50
C PHE A 218 -18.63 2.74 -0.42
N ILE A 219 -18.72 2.10 0.75
CA ILE A 219 -17.77 2.31 1.87
C ILE A 219 -16.35 1.91 1.48
N ILE A 220 -16.17 0.80 0.74
CA ILE A 220 -14.85 0.33 0.30
C ILE A 220 -14.25 1.25 -0.75
N LEU A 221 -15.05 1.70 -1.72
CA LEU A 221 -14.59 2.60 -2.76
C LEU A 221 -14.54 4.05 -2.30
N LEU A 222 -15.13 4.41 -1.15
CA LEU A 222 -15.22 5.79 -0.67
C LEU A 222 -13.85 6.48 -0.64
N PRO A 223 -12.77 5.89 -0.08
CA PRO A 223 -11.45 6.53 -0.10
C PRO A 223 -10.92 6.75 -1.51
N VAL A 224 -11.15 5.80 -2.43
CA VAL A 224 -10.72 5.88 -3.82
C VAL A 224 -11.50 6.97 -4.57
N VAL A 225 -12.82 7.05 -4.36
CA VAL A 225 -13.68 8.08 -4.95
C VAL A 225 -13.26 9.46 -4.44
N LEU A 226 -13.03 9.63 -3.14
CA LEU A 226 -12.54 10.88 -2.55
C LEU A 226 -11.17 11.26 -3.11
N MET A 227 -10.27 10.28 -3.30
CA MET A 227 -8.97 10.52 -3.92
C MET A 227 -9.12 10.98 -5.37
N ILE A 228 -9.94 10.32 -6.18
CA ILE A 228 -10.20 10.74 -7.57
C ILE A 228 -10.81 12.15 -7.60
N LEU A 229 -11.78 12.45 -6.74
CA LEU A 229 -12.35 13.80 -6.61
C LEU A 229 -11.27 14.83 -6.24
N SER A 230 -10.35 14.50 -5.32
CA SER A 230 -9.25 15.39 -4.96
C SER A 230 -8.26 15.64 -6.11
N VAL A 231 -8.04 14.64 -6.97
CA VAL A 231 -7.17 14.76 -8.15
C VAL A 231 -7.86 15.57 -9.25
N VAL A 232 -9.18 15.44 -9.40
CA VAL A 232 -9.96 16.14 -10.42
C VAL A 232 -10.33 17.57 -9.99
N ALA A 233 -10.48 17.84 -8.70
CA ALA A 233 -10.89 19.14 -8.16
C ALA A 233 -10.05 20.33 -8.68
N PRO A 234 -8.71 20.27 -8.80
CA PRO A 234 -7.91 21.34 -9.38
C PRO A 234 -8.20 21.62 -10.87
N TYR A 235 -8.74 20.64 -11.59
CA TYR A 235 -9.11 20.78 -13.01
C TYR A 235 -10.55 21.27 -13.20
N ILE A 236 -11.36 21.27 -12.14
CA ILE A 236 -12.67 21.88 -12.12
C ILE A 236 -12.46 23.36 -11.77
N SER A 237 -12.44 24.21 -12.80
CA SER A 237 -12.37 25.66 -12.63
C SER A 237 -13.56 26.15 -11.79
N LEU A 238 -13.34 26.37 -10.50
CA LEU A 238 -14.28 27.15 -9.69
C LEU A 238 -14.31 28.57 -10.27
N PRO A 239 -15.50 29.19 -10.46
CA PRO A 239 -15.56 30.59 -10.86
C PRO A 239 -14.75 31.41 -9.85
N LYS A 240 -13.85 32.28 -10.36
CA LYS A 240 -13.06 33.19 -9.53
C LYS A 240 -14.00 33.89 -8.56
N LYS A 241 -13.67 33.83 -7.28
CA LYS A 241 -14.26 34.68 -6.25
C LYS A 241 -14.18 36.12 -6.78
N ILE A 242 -15.33 36.76 -6.93
CA ILE A 242 -15.44 38.19 -7.14
C ILE A 242 -15.05 38.78 -5.79
N ASP A 243 -13.92 39.49 -5.74
CA ASP A 243 -13.49 40.27 -4.58
C ASP A 243 -14.53 41.34 -4.22
#